data_AF-A0A9W9AC05-F1
#
_entry.id   AF-A0A9W9AC05-F1
#
_cell.length_a   1.000
_cell.length_b   1.000
_cell.length_c   1.000
_cell.angle_alpha   90.00
_cell.angle_beta   90.00
_cell.angle_gamma   90.00
#
_symmetry.space_group_name_H-M   'P 1'
#
loop_
_entity.id
_entity.type
_entity.pdbx_description
1 polymer ?
#
loop_
_entity_poly.entity_id
_entity_poly.type
_entity_poly.pdbx_seq_one_letter_code
_entity_poly.pdbx_strand_id
1 'polypeptide(L)'
;MANKLWTTAKTWSLITEIKCAKNFKVLYGQAADENSSGDTKNAVHQCIAGKLFGKSDKLTTTCIKNHVTWLETTFKKKVKELKKTGEGVNEYYQILPTGPDHDTNPRAVTIWECINAKFPFFADVISMQAKSL
;
A
#
# COMPACT_ATOMS: atom_id res chain seq x y z
N MET A 1 6.82 23.31 -6.42
CA MET A 1 5.54 23.15 -5.70
C MET A 1 4.78 21.96 -6.32
N ALA A 2 4.84 20.77 -5.72
CA ALA A 2 4.20 19.55 -6.27
C ALA A 2 3.09 18.96 -5.37
N ASN A 3 2.71 19.66 -4.30
CA ASN A 3 1.88 19.12 -3.21
C ASN A 3 0.36 19.31 -3.36
N LYS A 4 -0.15 19.82 -4.50
CA LYS A 4 -1.59 20.15 -4.62
C LYS A 4 -2.47 19.02 -5.19
N LEU A 5 -1.88 17.98 -5.76
CA LEU A 5 -2.64 16.93 -6.46
C LEU A 5 -3.14 15.81 -5.53
N TRP A 6 -2.38 15.51 -4.47
CA TRP A 6 -2.63 14.39 -3.58
C TRP A 6 -2.87 14.87 -2.15
N THR A 7 -4.13 14.82 -1.73
CA THR A 7 -4.51 15.02 -0.33
C THR A 7 -4.54 13.67 0.40
N THR A 8 -4.56 13.71 1.74
CA THR A 8 -4.75 12.50 2.57
C THR A 8 -6.04 11.78 2.20
N ALA A 9 -7.15 12.52 2.09
CA ALA A 9 -8.44 11.97 1.67
C ALA A 9 -8.38 11.30 0.30
N LYS A 10 -7.73 11.94 -0.69
CA LYS A 10 -7.60 11.36 -2.04
C LYS A 10 -6.73 10.11 -2.07
N THR A 11 -5.71 10.06 -1.21
CA THR A 11 -4.85 8.87 -1.04
C THR A 11 -5.66 7.73 -0.40
N TRP A 12 -6.52 8.02 0.58
CA TRP A 12 -7.46 7.04 1.12
C TRP A 12 -8.46 6.52 0.09
N SER A 13 -9.01 7.39 -0.76
CA SER A 13 -9.88 6.97 -1.87
C SER A 13 -9.13 6.06 -2.85
N LEU A 14 -7.87 6.37 -3.16
CA LEU A 14 -7.03 5.49 -3.99
C LEU A 14 -6.87 4.11 -3.36
N ILE A 15 -6.48 4.05 -2.08
CA ILE A 15 -6.30 2.78 -1.36
C ILE A 15 -7.59 1.98 -1.33
N THR A 16 -8.73 2.63 -1.08
CA THR A 16 -10.05 1.98 -1.09
C THR A 16 -10.35 1.34 -2.46
N GLU A 17 -10.11 2.10 -3.54
CA GLU A 17 -10.30 1.59 -4.90
C GLU A 17 -9.34 0.46 -5.26
N ILE A 18 -8.11 0.49 -4.75
CA ILE A 18 -7.15 -0.60 -4.92
C ILE A 18 -7.58 -1.85 -4.15
N LYS A 19 -8.06 -1.69 -2.91
CA LYS A 19 -8.53 -2.80 -2.05
C LYS A 19 -9.85 -3.41 -2.52
N CYS A 20 -10.58 -2.75 -3.43
CA CYS A 20 -11.75 -3.35 -4.06
C CYS A 20 -11.36 -4.68 -4.74
N ALA A 21 -12.07 -5.76 -4.42
CA ALA A 21 -11.70 -7.13 -4.79
C ALA A 21 -11.37 -7.29 -6.28
N LYS A 22 -12.15 -6.65 -7.17
CA LYS A 22 -11.92 -6.66 -8.63
C LYS A 22 -10.56 -6.06 -9.00
N ASN A 23 -10.24 -4.88 -8.47
CA ASN A 23 -9.02 -4.16 -8.80
C ASN A 23 -7.80 -4.79 -8.13
N PHE A 24 -7.96 -5.19 -6.87
CA PHE A 24 -6.91 -5.82 -6.07
C PHE A 24 -6.36 -7.06 -6.77
N LYS A 25 -7.26 -7.92 -7.24
CA LYS A 25 -6.98 -9.15 -7.97
C LYS A 25 -6.13 -8.91 -9.22
N VAL A 26 -6.41 -7.85 -9.99
CA VAL A 26 -5.63 -7.51 -11.18
C VAL A 26 -4.28 -6.87 -10.84
N LEU A 27 -4.23 -6.03 -9.80
CA LEU A 27 -3.03 -5.27 -9.43
C LEU A 27 -1.98 -6.14 -8.72
N TYR A 28 -2.42 -7.01 -7.82
CA TYR A 28 -1.55 -7.82 -6.94
C TYR A 28 -1.62 -9.32 -7.22
N GLY A 29 -2.45 -9.76 -8.16
CA GLY A 29 -2.54 -11.17 -8.58
C GLY A 29 -3.61 -11.96 -7.84
N GLN A 30 -3.76 -13.21 -8.26
CA GLN A 30 -4.66 -14.22 -7.68
C GLN A 30 -3.86 -15.27 -6.90
N ALA A 31 -4.54 -16.02 -6.04
CA ALA A 31 -4.08 -17.35 -5.64
C ALA A 31 -4.07 -18.28 -6.87
N ALA A 32 -3.24 -19.31 -6.87
CA ALA A 32 -2.81 -20.08 -8.05
C ALA A 32 -3.91 -20.68 -8.97
N ASP A 33 -5.18 -20.73 -8.55
CA ASP A 33 -6.25 -21.51 -9.20
C ASP A 33 -7.43 -20.72 -9.80
N GLU A 34 -7.32 -19.40 -9.96
CA GLU A 34 -8.39 -18.64 -10.61
C GLU A 34 -7.95 -18.05 -11.96
N ASN A 35 -8.82 -18.17 -12.99
CA ASN A 35 -8.60 -17.56 -14.31
C ASN A 35 -8.43 -16.04 -14.20
N SER A 36 -7.47 -15.50 -14.96
CA SER A 36 -7.23 -14.07 -15.06
C SER A 36 -8.47 -13.37 -15.62
N SER A 37 -8.94 -12.34 -14.92
CA SER A 37 -9.82 -11.37 -15.60
C SER A 37 -9.01 -10.76 -16.73
N GLY A 38 -9.53 -10.71 -17.96
CA GLY A 38 -8.85 -10.09 -19.11
C GLY A 38 -8.51 -8.60 -18.95
N ASP A 39 -8.90 -7.99 -17.82
CA ASP A 39 -8.53 -6.63 -17.45
C ASP A 39 -7.03 -6.51 -17.14
N THR A 40 -6.36 -5.58 -17.82
CA THR A 40 -4.94 -5.28 -17.57
C THR A 40 -4.79 -4.34 -16.36
N LYS A 41 -3.61 -4.37 -15.70
CA LYS A 41 -3.27 -3.37 -14.66
C LYS A 41 -3.44 -1.93 -15.17
N ASN A 42 -3.19 -1.69 -16.46
CA ASN A 42 -3.38 -0.37 -17.05
C ASN A 42 -4.86 0.04 -17.12
N ALA A 43 -5.75 -0.89 -17.48
CA ALA A 43 -7.20 -0.64 -17.49
C ALA A 43 -7.73 -0.33 -16.08
N VAL A 44 -7.22 -1.01 -15.05
CA VAL A 44 -7.55 -0.69 -13.65
C VAL A 44 -7.10 0.71 -13.27
N HIS A 45 -5.86 1.10 -13.58
CA HIS A 45 -5.37 2.45 -13.30
C HIS A 45 -6.20 3.53 -14.02
N GLN A 46 -6.64 3.27 -15.26
CA GLN A 46 -7.55 4.14 -16.00
C GLN A 46 -8.93 4.26 -15.32
N CYS A 47 -9.50 3.14 -14.89
CA CYS A 47 -10.77 3.13 -14.16
C CYS A 47 -10.69 3.95 -12.87
N ILE A 48 -9.63 3.74 -12.08
CA ILE A 48 -9.39 4.50 -10.85
C ILE A 48 -9.17 5.99 -11.16
N ALA A 49 -8.43 6.32 -12.23
CA ALA A 49 -8.24 7.70 -12.67
C ALA A 49 -9.59 8.38 -12.98
N GLY A 50 -10.48 7.70 -13.72
CA GLY A 50 -11.83 8.14 -13.99
C GLY A 50 -12.62 8.48 -12.73
N LYS A 51 -12.55 7.61 -11.70
CA LYS A 51 -13.24 7.84 -10.42
C LYS A 51 -12.64 8.98 -9.60
N LEU A 52 -11.31 9.07 -9.51
CA LEU A 52 -10.62 10.02 -8.63
C LEU A 52 -10.41 11.41 -9.24
N PHE A 53 -10.43 11.52 -10.55
CA PHE A 53 -10.18 12.77 -11.27
C PHE A 53 -11.34 13.18 -12.20
N GLY A 54 -12.41 12.39 -12.28
CA GLY A 54 -13.53 12.60 -13.19
C GLY A 54 -13.19 12.35 -14.67
N LYS A 55 -11.96 11.92 -14.97
CA LYS A 55 -11.47 11.64 -16.32
C LYS A 55 -10.34 10.62 -16.31
N SER A 56 -10.23 9.86 -17.39
CA SER A 56 -9.18 8.88 -17.60
C SER A 56 -8.38 9.23 -18.86
N ASP A 57 -7.35 10.05 -18.67
CA ASP A 57 -6.37 10.38 -19.70
C ASP A 57 -4.98 9.82 -19.33
N LYS A 58 -4.02 9.93 -20.25
CA LYS A 58 -2.66 9.43 -20.04
C LYS A 58 -2.01 10.05 -18.79
N LEU A 59 -2.26 11.34 -18.54
CA LEU A 59 -1.69 12.07 -17.42
C LEU A 59 -2.23 11.54 -16.09
N THR A 60 -3.55 11.53 -15.92
CA THR A 60 -4.24 11.05 -14.71
C THR A 60 -3.93 9.58 -14.44
N THR A 61 -3.90 8.74 -15.46
CA THR A 61 -3.47 7.33 -15.34
C THR A 61 -2.02 7.22 -14.84
N THR A 62 -1.12 8.04 -15.37
CA THR A 62 0.29 8.10 -14.92
C THR A 62 0.39 8.62 -13.49
N CYS A 63 -0.44 9.59 -13.11
CA CYS A 63 -0.51 10.07 -11.72
C CYS A 63 -0.93 8.96 -10.76
N ILE A 64 -1.94 8.15 -11.10
CA ILE A 64 -2.32 6.98 -10.30
C ILE A 64 -1.14 6.03 -10.14
N LYS A 65 -0.52 5.60 -11.26
CA LYS A 65 0.63 4.67 -11.23
C LYS A 65 1.76 5.17 -10.34
N ASN A 66 2.17 6.42 -10.53
CA ASN A 66 3.27 7.00 -9.76
C ASN A 66 2.95 7.06 -8.26
N HIS A 67 1.68 7.34 -7.90
CA HIS A 67 1.27 7.39 -6.50
C HIS A 67 1.19 5.99 -5.87
N VAL A 68 0.74 4.98 -6.62
CA VAL A 68 0.81 3.57 -6.20
C VAL A 68 2.26 3.16 -5.94
N THR A 69 3.16 3.43 -6.88
CA THR A 69 4.60 3.17 -6.69
C THR A 69 5.16 3.91 -5.47
N TRP A 70 4.74 5.15 -5.23
CA TRP A 70 5.14 5.89 -4.04
C TRP A 70 4.65 5.23 -2.73
N LEU A 71 3.40 4.76 -2.69
CA LEU A 71 2.87 4.02 -1.53
C LEU A 71 3.71 2.75 -1.25
N GLU A 72 3.98 1.94 -2.28
CA GLU A 72 4.74 0.70 -2.16
C GLU A 72 6.19 0.92 -1.74
N THR A 73 6.86 1.89 -2.36
CA THR A 73 8.26 2.19 -2.04
C THR A 73 8.41 2.83 -0.66
N THR A 74 7.46 3.67 -0.25
CA THR A 74 7.43 4.25 1.10
C THR A 74 7.16 3.17 2.14
N PHE A 75 6.19 2.30 1.91
CA PHE A 75 5.91 1.14 2.76
C PHE A 75 7.16 0.26 2.95
N LYS A 76 7.83 -0.15 1.86
CA LYS A 76 9.06 -0.95 1.93
C LYS A 76 10.17 -0.27 2.73
N LYS A 77 10.30 1.06 2.66
CA LYS A 77 11.25 1.81 3.49
C LYS A 77 10.85 1.78 4.97
N LYS A 78 9.56 1.91 5.28
CA LYS A 78 9.05 1.87 6.66
C LYS A 78 9.12 0.49 7.30
N VAL A 79 8.87 -0.58 6.54
CA VAL A 79 9.10 -1.96 7.01
C VAL A 79 10.58 -2.20 7.38
N LYS A 80 11.53 -1.60 6.64
CA LYS A 80 12.95 -1.69 7.03
C LYS A 80 13.26 -1.00 8.36
N GLU A 81 12.48 0.03 8.76
CA GLU A 81 12.60 0.66 10.08
C GLU A 81 12.14 -0.27 11.21
N LEU A 82 11.28 -1.28 10.91
CA LEU A 82 10.88 -2.35 11.85
C LEU A 82 11.90 -3.49 11.96
N LYS A 83 13.05 -3.38 11.30
CA LYS A 83 14.14 -4.35 11.45
C LYS A 83 14.84 -4.14 12.79
N LYS A 84 15.04 -5.21 13.55
CA LYS A 84 15.77 -5.16 14.84
C LYS A 84 17.22 -4.77 14.56
N THR A 85 17.63 -3.58 15.00
CA THR A 85 19.04 -3.19 15.02
C THR A 85 19.65 -3.72 16.31
N GLY A 86 20.52 -4.72 16.22
CA GLY A 86 21.11 -5.34 17.42
C GLY A 86 22.20 -6.37 17.21
N GLU A 87 21.98 -7.47 16.48
CA GLU A 87 22.82 -8.66 16.68
C GLU A 87 22.98 -9.50 15.42
N GLY A 88 23.61 -8.99 14.35
CA GLY A 88 24.14 -9.81 13.23
C GLY A 88 23.15 -10.69 12.42
N VAL A 89 21.90 -10.81 12.84
CA VAL A 89 20.84 -11.67 12.30
C VAL A 89 19.72 -10.74 11.85
N ASN A 90 19.18 -10.98 10.65
CA ASN A 90 18.06 -10.22 10.07
C ASN A 90 16.75 -10.53 10.81
N GLU A 91 16.65 -10.20 12.09
CA GLU A 91 15.42 -10.34 12.86
C GLU A 91 14.52 -9.12 12.63
N TYR A 92 13.30 -9.35 12.15
CA TYR A 92 12.26 -8.34 12.08
C TYR A 92 11.37 -8.46 13.31
N TYR A 93 10.84 -7.35 13.82
CA TYR A 93 9.71 -7.45 14.75
C TYR A 93 8.55 -8.10 14.00
N GLN A 94 8.09 -9.26 14.47
CA GLN A 94 6.88 -9.88 13.95
C GLN A 94 5.69 -9.04 14.42
N ILE A 95 5.09 -8.29 13.48
CA ILE A 95 3.86 -7.55 13.70
C ILE A 95 2.87 -8.07 12.67
N LEU A 96 1.68 -8.42 13.13
CA LEU A 96 0.62 -8.88 12.24
C LEU A 96 0.21 -7.77 11.27
N PRO A 97 -0.33 -8.09 10.08
CA PRO A 97 -0.85 -7.09 9.16
C PRO A 97 -1.96 -6.21 9.76
N THR A 98 -2.64 -6.69 10.80
CA THR A 98 -3.65 -5.95 11.58
C THR A 98 -3.04 -4.94 12.55
N GLY A 99 -1.73 -4.92 12.71
CA GLY A 99 -0.99 -4.07 13.63
C GLY A 99 -0.52 -4.80 14.89
N PRO A 100 0.13 -4.07 15.81
CA PRO A 100 0.59 -4.60 17.08
C PRO A 100 -0.59 -5.01 17.96
N ASP A 101 -0.41 -6.07 18.72
CA ASP A 101 -1.31 -6.59 19.74
C ASP A 101 -0.67 -6.52 21.14
N HIS A 102 -1.37 -7.07 22.13
CA HIS A 102 -0.92 -7.12 23.53
C HIS A 102 0.40 -7.90 23.75
N ASP A 103 0.76 -8.79 22.83
CA ASP A 103 1.99 -9.59 22.88
C ASP A 103 3.15 -8.94 22.11
N THR A 104 2.86 -7.88 21.36
CA THR A 104 3.86 -7.22 20.53
C THR A 104 4.88 -6.46 21.39
N ASN A 105 6.17 -6.64 21.10
CA ASN A 105 7.26 -5.98 21.82
C ASN A 105 7.03 -4.45 21.89
N PRO A 106 7.11 -3.82 23.09
CA PRO A 106 6.84 -2.38 23.25
C PRO A 106 7.66 -1.49 22.31
N ARG A 107 8.90 -1.86 22.00
CA ARG A 107 9.74 -1.11 21.05
C ARG A 107 9.19 -1.18 19.63
N ALA A 108 8.60 -2.31 19.25
CA ALA A 108 7.95 -2.48 17.95
C ALA A 108 6.67 -1.65 17.88
N VAL A 109 5.89 -1.58 18.97
CA VAL A 109 4.71 -0.70 19.10
C VAL A 109 5.10 0.76 18.90
N THR A 110 6.13 1.24 19.60
CA THR A 110 6.60 2.62 19.45
C THR A 110 7.05 2.95 18.02
N ILE A 111 7.79 2.03 17.36
CA ILE A 111 8.20 2.23 15.97
C ILE A 111 6.98 2.24 15.05
N TRP A 112 6.02 1.34 15.26
CA TRP A 112 4.78 1.28 14.49
C TRP A 112 3.96 2.57 14.61
N GLU A 113 3.79 3.11 15.81
CA GLU A 113 3.11 4.39 16.05
C GLU A 113 3.85 5.56 15.38
N CYS A 114 5.18 5.59 15.48
CA CYS A 114 6.00 6.60 14.80
C CYS A 114 5.87 6.53 13.27
N ILE A 115 5.74 5.32 12.71
CA ILE A 115 5.51 5.11 11.29
C ILE A 115 4.11 5.61 10.92
N ASN A 116 3.07 5.23 11.66
CA ASN A 116 1.69 5.65 11.39
C ASN A 116 1.51 7.17 11.48
N ALA A 117 2.18 7.83 12.42
CA ALA A 117 2.16 9.29 12.51
C ALA A 117 2.72 9.98 11.25
N LYS A 118 3.71 9.36 10.59
CA LYS A 118 4.37 9.91 9.39
C LYS A 118 3.75 9.40 8.09
N PHE A 119 3.14 8.23 8.13
CA PHE A 119 2.56 7.54 6.99
C PHE A 119 1.30 6.80 7.46
N PRO A 120 0.16 7.51 7.58
CA PRO A 120 -1.07 6.96 8.18
C PRO A 120 -1.70 5.83 7.35
N PHE A 121 -1.17 5.56 6.16
CA PHE A 121 -1.60 4.51 5.25
C PHE A 121 -0.90 3.17 5.51
N PHE A 122 0.05 3.10 6.46
CA PHE A 122 0.92 1.95 6.65
C PHE A 122 0.16 0.64 6.87
N ALA A 123 -0.84 0.64 7.77
CA ALA A 123 -1.65 -0.53 8.11
C ALA A 123 -2.50 -1.05 6.92
N ASP A 124 -2.97 -0.16 6.06
CA ASP A 124 -3.72 -0.59 4.87
C ASP A 124 -2.80 -1.11 3.78
N VAL A 125 -1.65 -0.47 3.59
CA VAL A 125 -0.68 -0.89 2.56
C VAL A 125 -0.04 -2.23 2.95
N ILE A 126 0.19 -2.54 4.24
CA ILE A 126 0.68 -3.87 4.64
C ILE A 126 -0.32 -4.98 4.26
N SER A 127 -1.62 -4.74 4.42
CA SER A 127 -2.66 -5.70 4.03
C SER A 127 -2.69 -5.97 2.52
N MET A 128 -2.24 -5.00 1.71
CA MET A 128 -2.11 -5.16 0.26
C MET A 128 -0.89 -6.00 -0.14
N GLN A 129 0.22 -5.90 0.60
CA GLN A 129 1.47 -6.57 0.27
C GLN A 129 1.56 -7.99 0.85
N ALA A 130 0.86 -8.30 1.95
CA ALA A 130 0.91 -9.60 2.62
C ALA A 130 0.36 -10.78 1.79
N LYS A 131 -0.42 -10.52 0.72
CA LYS A 131 -0.91 -11.56 -0.21
C LYS A 131 0.01 -11.81 -1.41
N SER A 132 1.11 -11.05 -1.53
CA SER A 132 2.08 -11.15 -2.64
C SER A 132 3.43 -11.75 -2.19
N LEU A 133 3.55 -12.15 -0.92
CA LEU A 133 4.68 -12.89 -0.35
C LEU A 133 4.28 -14.36 -0.17
#